data_AF-R7GLU8-F1
#
_entry.id   AF-R7GLU8-F1
#
_cell.length_a   1.000
_cell.length_b   1.000
_cell.length_c   1.000
_cell.angle_alpha   90.00
_cell.angle_beta   90.00
_cell.angle_gamma   90.00
#
_symmetry.space_group_name_H-M   'P 1'
#
loop_
_entity.id
_entity.type
_entity.pdbx_description
1 polymer ?
#
loop_
_entity_poly.entity_id
_entity_poly.type
_entity_poly.pdbx_seq_one_letter_code
_entity_poly.pdbx_strand_id
1 'polypeptide(L)'
;MASATIAGLKDYNVIGCAKHFPGHGDTATDSHYGLPIVNKSKAELLNNELKPYKIAINQGIEMIMTAHILYPQLDNTTVVSEKTGNEEKKPATMSKAIITDLLKGEMGFNGVVTTDAMNMKAIADTFGESQAVKLAIEAGADLICMPTVLYNQEDVKKLDTIIDYVEDAVNNGEISESRLDDGCRRILTVKENRGILDWKESNFSLNKALSTVGSATNRATEREIAAAAVTVVKNENNTLPLVVKEKQKILMLCPYDNERAQMIMGYNRAKEAGLIPDSAEVKVVRYNGLNMDAVKENIDWADTVFVNSEISAASRFSSNHWLYSNVEDIVDYTHEKGKKSIVMSVDKPYDVQMYANADAILAVYGCKGSSVDVTEAIVGGVTSSKAAYGPNIIAGIEVALGTFGAQGTLPVNIPVYDKIAKLYTDTIKYKRGYGITYQSLLNKDTLNDLISKAESLDSKKYTEESWNKLVSVLAVAKEVANTNGVSQKKIDEAIASLQSAMDALVEKPVETKPEEPKKDDTKKEDTKKENTKKENTKKEDTKKDNVKTGDSTAILPLVTLMGLACVAFIFLKKKRA
;
A
#
# COMPACT_ATOMS: atom_id res chain seq x y z
N MET A 1 1.13 9.96 -5.33
CA MET A 1 1.19 9.13 -4.10
C MET A 1 0.93 9.96 -2.86
N ALA A 2 1.77 10.93 -2.49
CA ALA A 2 1.58 11.77 -1.29
C ALA A 2 0.14 12.31 -1.13
N SER A 3 -0.43 12.96 -2.15
CA SER A 3 -1.81 13.48 -2.09
C SER A 3 -2.86 12.40 -1.78
N ALA A 4 -2.72 11.20 -2.36
CA ALA A 4 -3.67 10.11 -2.13
C ALA A 4 -3.55 9.55 -0.70
N THR A 5 -2.32 9.44 -0.17
CA THR A 5 -2.09 9.05 1.23
C THR A 5 -2.68 10.07 2.20
N ILE A 6 -2.52 11.37 1.93
CA ILE A 6 -3.08 12.45 2.76
C ILE A 6 -4.60 12.41 2.76
N ALA A 7 -5.22 12.25 1.59
CA ALA A 7 -6.66 12.09 1.47
C ALA A 7 -7.17 10.89 2.28
N GLY A 8 -6.51 9.72 2.15
CA GLY A 8 -6.86 8.53 2.91
C GLY A 8 -6.74 8.74 4.43
N LEU A 9 -5.66 9.35 4.93
CA LEU A 9 -5.53 9.64 6.37
C LEU A 9 -6.65 10.56 6.86
N LYS A 10 -7.02 11.57 6.05
CA LYS A 10 -8.10 12.50 6.36
C LYS A 10 -9.46 11.78 6.44
N ASP A 11 -9.76 10.88 5.51
CA ASP A 11 -11.03 10.13 5.46
C ASP A 11 -11.25 9.27 6.72
N TYR A 12 -10.17 8.83 7.37
CA TYR A 12 -10.22 8.03 8.60
C TYR A 12 -9.96 8.84 9.88
N ASN A 13 -9.99 10.17 9.80
CA ASN A 13 -9.74 11.09 10.90
C ASN A 13 -8.37 10.87 11.60
N VAL A 14 -7.35 10.51 10.83
CA VAL A 14 -5.97 10.35 11.30
C VAL A 14 -5.16 11.60 10.97
N ILE A 15 -4.41 12.12 11.94
CA ILE A 15 -3.50 13.26 11.73
C ILE A 15 -2.34 12.81 10.83
N GLY A 16 -2.19 13.45 9.67
CA GLY A 16 -1.09 13.18 8.76
C GLY A 16 0.19 13.91 9.17
N CYS A 17 1.33 13.26 9.02
CA CYS A 17 2.64 13.86 9.21
C CYS A 17 3.56 13.60 8.01
N ALA A 18 3.86 14.65 7.23
CA ALA A 18 4.83 14.55 6.15
C ALA A 18 6.25 14.62 6.69
N LYS A 19 7.12 13.71 6.25
CA LYS A 19 8.47 13.56 6.80
C LYS A 19 9.48 13.03 5.77
N HIS A 20 10.78 13.32 5.90
CA HIS A 20 11.43 14.20 6.89
C HIS A 20 11.91 15.49 6.19
N PHE A 21 11.41 16.65 6.61
CA PHE A 21 11.65 17.96 6.01
C PHE A 21 13.05 18.48 6.36
N PRO A 22 13.81 19.08 5.41
CA PRO A 22 13.40 19.48 4.05
C PRO A 22 13.64 18.43 2.96
N GLY A 23 14.13 17.23 3.30
CA GLY A 23 14.20 16.09 2.38
C GLY A 23 15.41 15.19 2.60
N HIS A 24 15.19 14.00 3.14
CA HIS A 24 16.24 13.00 3.46
C HIS A 24 16.65 12.12 2.25
N GLY A 25 15.93 12.19 1.12
CA GLY A 25 16.08 11.23 0.02
C GLY A 25 17.43 11.21 -0.71
N ASP A 26 18.28 12.22 -0.51
CA ASP A 26 19.58 12.36 -1.19
C ASP A 26 20.78 12.35 -0.21
N THR A 27 20.64 11.70 0.94
CA THR A 27 21.74 11.57 1.89
C THR A 27 22.50 10.25 1.71
N ALA A 28 23.83 10.31 1.65
CA ALA A 28 24.69 9.12 1.67
C ALA A 28 24.84 8.50 3.07
N THR A 29 24.55 9.26 4.13
CA THR A 29 24.66 8.86 5.53
C THR A 29 23.27 8.85 6.18
N ASP A 30 22.96 7.79 6.94
CA ASP A 30 21.74 7.71 7.74
C ASP A 30 21.92 8.47 9.07
N SER A 31 20.96 9.34 9.39
CA SER A 31 20.95 10.20 10.59
C SER A 31 20.96 9.43 11.92
N HIS A 32 20.65 8.13 11.91
CA HIS A 32 20.80 7.27 13.08
C HIS A 32 22.28 6.96 13.43
N TYR A 33 23.20 7.15 12.47
CA TYR A 33 24.61 6.78 12.60
C TYR A 33 25.58 7.97 12.47
N GLY A 34 25.13 9.12 11.97
CA GLY A 34 25.92 10.35 11.90
C GLY A 34 25.14 11.49 11.25
N LEU A 35 25.64 12.72 11.32
CA LEU A 35 24.95 13.92 10.82
C LEU A 35 25.09 14.05 9.28
N PRO A 36 24.04 13.85 8.48
CA PRO A 36 24.13 13.94 7.03
C PRO A 36 24.23 15.39 6.56
N ILE A 37 24.81 15.61 5.38
CA ILE A 37 24.95 16.94 4.76
C ILE A 37 24.36 16.91 3.35
N VAL A 38 23.52 17.91 3.04
CA VAL A 38 23.01 18.15 1.68
C VAL A 38 23.45 19.54 1.24
N ASN A 39 24.36 19.59 0.27
CA ASN A 39 24.94 20.85 -0.24
C ASN A 39 24.28 21.27 -1.56
N LYS A 40 22.96 21.49 -1.53
CA LYS A 40 22.15 21.97 -2.68
C LYS A 40 21.66 23.38 -2.45
N SER A 41 21.61 24.19 -3.51
CA SER A 41 21.00 25.51 -3.47
C SER A 41 19.49 25.42 -3.21
N LYS A 42 18.90 26.50 -2.70
CA LYS A 42 17.45 26.60 -2.49
C LYS A 42 16.64 26.33 -3.77
N ALA A 43 17.12 26.77 -4.93
CA ALA A 43 16.46 26.55 -6.20
C ALA A 43 16.42 25.06 -6.58
N GLU A 44 17.51 24.33 -6.37
CA GLU A 44 17.57 22.88 -6.58
C GLU A 44 16.63 22.14 -5.62
N LEU A 45 16.62 22.53 -4.34
CA LEU A 45 15.72 21.94 -3.33
C LEU A 45 14.25 22.19 -3.68
N LEU A 46 13.88 23.39 -4.13
CA LEU A 46 12.52 23.72 -4.59
C LEU A 46 12.09 22.88 -5.79
N ASN A 47 13.02 22.59 -6.71
CA ASN A 47 12.71 21.78 -7.89
C ASN A 47 12.63 20.27 -7.57
N ASN A 48 13.22 19.83 -6.46
CA ASN A 48 13.35 18.43 -6.07
C ASN A 48 12.77 18.16 -4.66
N GLU A 49 13.60 18.18 -3.61
CA GLU A 49 13.27 17.71 -2.25
C GLU A 49 12.05 18.39 -1.62
N LEU A 50 11.85 19.69 -1.86
CA LEU A 50 10.76 20.48 -1.28
C LEU A 50 9.44 20.32 -2.04
N LYS A 51 9.47 19.80 -3.27
CA LYS A 51 8.29 19.70 -4.14
C LYS A 51 7.18 18.83 -3.54
N PRO A 52 7.45 17.63 -2.96
CA PRO A 52 6.43 16.84 -2.28
C PRO A 52 5.81 17.57 -1.07
N TYR A 53 6.59 18.37 -0.34
CA TYR A 53 6.08 19.14 0.80
C TYR A 53 5.14 20.25 0.37
N LYS A 54 5.42 20.94 -0.73
CA LYS A 54 4.47 21.94 -1.26
C LYS A 54 3.14 21.30 -1.65
N ILE A 55 3.18 20.09 -2.22
CA ILE A 55 1.96 19.31 -2.50
C ILE A 55 1.24 18.96 -1.19
N ALA A 56 1.96 18.47 -0.18
CA ALA A 56 1.37 18.09 1.10
C ALA A 56 0.72 19.27 1.82
N ILE A 57 1.39 20.43 1.85
CA ILE A 57 0.86 21.69 2.41
C ILE A 57 -0.42 22.10 1.68
N ASN A 58 -0.41 22.08 0.35
CA ASN A 58 -1.58 22.43 -0.46
C ASN A 58 -2.77 21.45 -0.28
N GLN A 59 -2.50 20.22 0.14
CA GLN A 59 -3.52 19.21 0.47
C GLN A 59 -4.00 19.30 1.93
N GLY A 60 -3.45 20.22 2.72
CA GLY A 60 -3.84 20.45 4.11
C GLY A 60 -3.25 19.43 5.09
N ILE A 61 -2.03 18.92 4.85
CA ILE A 61 -1.31 18.12 5.85
C ILE A 61 -1.23 18.87 7.19
N GLU A 62 -1.51 18.21 8.30
CA GLU A 62 -1.56 18.84 9.61
C GLU A 62 -0.19 18.96 10.27
N MET A 63 0.70 18.00 10.02
CA MET A 63 2.01 17.96 10.63
C MET A 63 3.13 17.81 9.61
N ILE A 64 4.27 18.42 9.92
CA ILE A 64 5.54 18.18 9.22
C ILE A 64 6.61 17.84 10.24
N MET A 65 7.31 16.73 10.03
CA MET A 65 8.46 16.31 10.84
C MET A 65 9.75 16.76 10.18
N THR A 66 10.65 17.38 10.95
CA THR A 66 11.97 17.83 10.47
C THR A 66 12.94 16.65 10.32
N ALA A 67 14.15 16.93 9.81
CA ALA A 67 15.25 15.98 9.68
C ALA A 67 16.51 16.55 10.34
N HIS A 68 17.28 15.69 11.00
CA HIS A 68 18.58 16.06 11.57
C HIS A 68 19.67 16.03 10.48
N ILE A 69 19.64 17.00 9.57
CA ILE A 69 20.54 17.11 8.41
C ILE A 69 21.04 18.55 8.29
N LEU A 70 22.32 18.72 7.92
CA LEU A 70 22.90 20.03 7.60
C LEU A 70 22.57 20.43 6.16
N TYR A 71 22.10 21.67 5.97
CA TYR A 71 21.91 22.30 4.65
C TYR A 71 22.69 23.61 4.57
N PRO A 72 24.01 23.58 4.35
CA PRO A 72 24.88 24.77 4.42
C PRO A 72 24.49 25.91 3.47
N GLN A 73 23.80 25.61 2.37
CA GLN A 73 23.32 26.61 1.40
C GLN A 73 22.01 27.28 1.84
N LEU A 74 21.30 26.71 2.82
CA LEU A 74 20.11 27.32 3.43
C LEU A 74 20.45 27.98 4.76
N ASP A 75 21.24 27.30 5.59
CA ASP A 75 21.69 27.80 6.88
C ASP A 75 23.07 27.22 7.19
N ASN A 76 24.04 28.11 7.42
CA ASN A 76 25.40 27.76 7.84
C ASN A 76 25.75 28.35 9.21
N THR A 77 24.74 28.77 9.98
CA THR A 77 24.93 29.29 11.34
C THR A 77 25.39 28.19 12.29
N THR A 78 26.18 28.60 13.27
CA THR A 78 26.73 27.73 14.31
C THR A 78 26.19 28.12 15.67
N VAL A 79 26.37 27.23 16.65
CA VAL A 79 26.17 27.48 18.08
C VAL A 79 27.24 26.74 18.86
N VAL A 80 27.69 27.30 19.98
CA VAL A 80 28.59 26.58 20.89
C VAL A 80 27.80 25.45 21.54
N SER A 81 28.19 24.21 21.28
CA SER A 81 27.57 23.06 21.94
C SER A 81 27.99 23.01 23.41
N GLU A 82 27.00 22.89 24.29
CA GLU A 82 27.24 22.64 25.72
C GLU A 82 27.83 21.25 25.97
N LYS A 83 27.65 20.32 25.04
CA LYS A 83 28.13 18.94 25.16
C LYS A 83 29.57 18.79 24.66
N THR A 84 29.91 19.34 23.50
CA THR A 84 31.25 19.20 22.90
C THR A 84 32.17 20.37 23.25
N GLY A 85 31.62 21.52 23.63
CA GLY A 85 32.37 22.76 23.87
C GLY A 85 32.82 23.48 22.59
N ASN A 86 32.49 22.96 21.41
CA ASN A 86 32.91 23.51 20.11
C ASN A 86 31.80 24.30 19.43
N GLU A 87 32.15 25.13 18.44
CA GLU A 87 31.17 25.68 17.50
C GLU A 87 30.68 24.60 16.54
N GLU A 88 29.39 24.26 16.63
CA GLU A 88 28.75 23.22 15.83
C GLU A 88 27.71 23.84 14.90
N LYS A 89 27.59 23.31 13.68
CA LYS A 89 26.57 23.76 12.73
C LYS A 89 25.18 23.28 13.17
N LYS A 90 24.17 24.12 12.96
CA LYS A 90 22.79 23.76 13.29
C LYS A 90 22.16 22.89 12.20
N PRO A 91 21.62 21.70 12.53
CA PRO A 91 20.82 20.91 11.60
C PRO A 91 19.48 21.58 11.29
N ALA A 92 18.80 21.13 10.24
CA ALA A 92 17.50 21.68 9.83
C ALA A 92 16.47 21.72 10.98
N THR A 93 16.45 20.72 11.86
CA THR A 93 15.63 20.68 13.09
C THR A 93 15.84 21.88 14.04
N MET A 94 17.00 22.53 14.00
CA MET A 94 17.40 23.65 14.88
C MET A 94 17.66 24.94 14.10
N SER A 95 17.25 25.00 12.84
CA SER A 95 17.48 26.15 11.96
C SER A 95 16.21 26.99 11.83
N LYS A 96 16.25 28.23 12.35
CA LYS A 96 15.18 29.21 12.17
C LYS A 96 14.97 29.56 10.69
N ALA A 97 16.06 29.68 9.93
CA ALA A 97 16.01 29.95 8.49
C ALA A 97 15.25 28.85 7.74
N ILE A 98 15.38 27.59 8.15
CA ILE A 98 14.74 26.45 7.48
C ILE A 98 13.31 26.23 8.00
N ILE A 99 13.07 26.23 9.31
CA ILE A 99 11.75 25.92 9.88
C ILE A 99 10.82 27.14 9.85
N THR A 100 11.29 28.28 10.35
CA THR A 100 10.44 29.47 10.44
C THR A 100 10.39 30.19 9.10
N ASP A 101 11.54 30.61 8.58
CA ASP A 101 11.56 31.52 7.43
C ASP A 101 11.14 30.79 6.14
N LEU A 102 11.73 29.62 5.86
CA LEU A 102 11.39 28.82 4.68
C LEU A 102 10.07 28.06 4.82
N LEU A 103 9.93 27.16 5.81
CA LEU A 103 8.75 26.27 5.88
C LEU A 103 7.47 27.00 6.28
N LYS A 104 7.47 27.71 7.42
CA LYS A 104 6.28 28.44 7.90
C LYS A 104 6.03 29.71 7.08
N GLY A 105 7.08 30.48 6.79
CA GLY A 105 7.01 31.72 6.02
C GLY A 105 6.78 31.50 4.53
N GLU A 106 7.84 31.20 3.79
CA GLU A 106 7.80 31.16 2.32
C GLU A 106 6.93 30.03 1.75
N MET A 107 6.95 28.84 2.34
CA MET A 107 6.15 27.71 1.88
C MET A 107 4.70 27.77 2.39
N GLY A 108 4.43 28.60 3.41
CA GLY A 108 3.10 28.88 3.96
C GLY A 108 2.53 27.76 4.83
N PHE A 109 3.36 26.98 5.51
CA PHE A 109 2.89 25.91 6.38
C PHE A 109 2.36 26.45 7.71
N ASN A 110 1.07 26.23 7.96
CA ASN A 110 0.38 26.69 9.18
C ASN A 110 0.04 25.56 10.17
N GLY A 111 0.45 24.32 9.89
CA GLY A 111 0.26 23.19 10.80
C GLY A 111 1.30 23.13 11.92
N VAL A 112 1.42 21.96 12.54
CA VAL A 112 2.37 21.66 13.63
C VAL A 112 3.68 21.16 13.05
N VAL A 113 4.79 21.78 13.43
CA VAL A 113 6.13 21.27 13.15
C VAL A 113 6.59 20.40 14.31
N THR A 114 6.92 19.14 14.05
CA THR A 114 7.55 18.25 15.04
C THR A 114 9.01 18.01 14.69
N THR A 115 9.86 17.86 15.70
CA THR A 115 11.22 17.33 15.47
C THR A 115 11.15 15.86 15.06
N ASP A 116 12.20 15.36 14.38
CA ASP A 116 12.54 13.93 14.46
C ASP A 116 13.02 13.58 15.88
N ALA A 117 13.23 12.31 16.18
CA ALA A 117 13.59 11.86 17.52
C ALA A 117 14.91 12.52 17.99
N MET A 118 14.87 13.29 19.07
CA MET A 118 16.01 14.10 19.54
C MET A 118 17.13 13.26 20.16
N ASN A 119 16.83 12.02 20.54
CA ASN A 119 17.80 11.05 21.04
C ASN A 119 18.61 10.34 19.92
N MET A 120 18.38 10.66 18.65
CA MET A 120 19.18 10.13 17.54
C MET A 120 20.61 10.66 17.58
N LYS A 121 21.59 9.83 17.20
CA LYS A 121 23.03 10.16 17.27
C LYS A 121 23.38 11.49 16.59
N ALA A 122 22.77 11.82 15.45
CA ALA A 122 22.99 13.08 14.73
C ALA A 122 22.75 14.34 15.58
N ILE A 123 21.95 14.25 16.65
CA ILE A 123 21.77 15.31 17.65
C ILE A 123 22.46 14.93 18.95
N ALA A 124 22.16 13.75 19.47
CA ALA A 124 22.56 13.34 20.81
C ALA A 124 24.07 13.29 21.00
N ASP A 125 24.88 13.03 19.96
CA ASP A 125 26.34 13.03 20.09
C ASP A 125 26.93 14.45 20.12
N THR A 126 26.22 15.43 19.54
CA THR A 126 26.70 16.81 19.34
C THR A 126 26.12 17.80 20.34
N PHE A 127 24.84 17.70 20.72
CA PHE A 127 24.16 18.69 21.57
C PHE A 127 23.69 18.06 22.89
N GLY A 128 23.69 18.84 23.96
CA GLY A 128 23.04 18.45 25.22
C GLY A 128 21.52 18.40 25.05
N GLU A 129 20.82 17.54 25.82
CA GLU A 129 19.38 17.34 25.66
C GLU A 129 18.59 18.64 25.81
N SER A 130 18.80 19.38 26.90
CA SER A 130 18.12 20.66 27.16
C SER A 130 18.44 21.73 26.11
N GLN A 131 19.73 21.88 25.76
CA GLN A 131 20.17 22.81 24.71
C GLN A 131 19.50 22.48 23.36
N ALA A 132 19.45 21.19 23.00
CA ALA A 132 18.86 20.74 21.75
C ALA A 132 17.36 21.06 21.67
N VAL A 133 16.63 20.88 22.78
CA VAL A 133 15.21 21.24 22.89
C VAL A 133 15.01 22.74 22.73
N LYS A 134 15.76 23.56 23.46
CA LYS A 134 15.71 25.03 23.36
C LYS A 134 15.91 25.49 21.91
N LEU A 135 16.99 25.03 21.26
CA LEU A 135 17.33 25.40 19.89
C LEU A 135 16.24 24.99 18.87
N ALA A 136 15.60 23.84 19.06
CA ALA A 136 14.49 23.41 18.20
C ALA A 136 13.24 24.29 18.37
N ILE A 137 12.91 24.68 19.61
CA ILE A 137 11.78 25.58 19.90
C ILE A 137 12.03 26.97 19.30
N GLU A 138 13.23 27.52 19.50
CA GLU A 138 13.69 28.79 18.91
C GLU A 138 13.63 28.78 17.39
N ALA A 139 13.98 27.66 16.77
CA ALA A 139 13.92 27.48 15.32
C ALA A 139 12.49 27.46 14.77
N GLY A 140 11.51 27.12 15.60
CA GLY A 140 10.09 27.08 15.23
C GLY A 140 9.44 25.69 15.31
N ALA A 141 10.07 24.70 15.94
CA ALA A 141 9.42 23.42 16.23
C ALA A 141 8.37 23.57 17.34
N ASP A 142 7.20 22.99 17.12
CA ASP A 142 6.04 23.10 18.02
C ASP A 142 5.91 21.86 18.94
N LEU A 143 6.33 20.69 18.46
CA LEU A 143 6.34 19.42 19.21
C LEU A 143 7.74 18.82 19.19
N ILE A 144 8.24 18.40 20.35
CA ILE A 144 9.56 17.76 20.47
C ILE A 144 9.39 16.25 20.59
N CYS A 145 9.87 15.52 19.59
CA CYS A 145 9.81 14.06 19.57
C CYS A 145 10.98 13.46 20.37
N MET A 146 10.67 12.66 21.40
CA MET A 146 11.65 11.94 22.22
C MET A 146 12.80 12.85 22.71
N PRO A 147 12.51 13.90 23.52
CA PRO A 147 13.50 14.89 23.95
C PRO A 147 14.65 14.29 24.77
N THR A 148 14.40 13.15 25.42
CA THR A 148 15.37 12.38 26.22
C THR A 148 14.98 10.90 26.20
N VAL A 149 15.84 10.04 26.75
CA VAL A 149 15.59 8.60 26.90
C VAL A 149 15.20 8.26 28.33
N LEU A 150 14.07 7.57 28.48
CA LEU A 150 13.50 7.14 29.76
C LEU A 150 13.48 5.61 29.82
N TYR A 151 14.37 5.00 30.61
CA TYR A 151 14.42 3.55 30.85
C TYR A 151 13.82 3.17 32.19
N ASN A 152 13.81 4.07 33.17
CA ASN A 152 13.27 3.85 34.50
C ASN A 152 12.70 5.14 35.11
N GLN A 153 12.13 5.04 36.31
CA GLN A 153 11.49 6.16 36.99
C GLN A 153 12.45 7.32 37.33
N GLU A 154 13.74 7.05 37.53
CA GLU A 154 14.72 8.10 37.84
C GLU A 154 14.99 8.99 36.63
N ASP A 155 14.91 8.45 35.41
CA ASP A 155 15.10 9.20 34.17
C ASP A 155 14.04 10.31 33.98
N VAL A 156 12.88 10.21 34.64
CA VAL A 156 11.81 11.23 34.56
C VAL A 156 12.33 12.62 34.96
N LYS A 157 13.29 12.70 35.88
CA LYS A 157 13.93 13.97 36.29
C LYS A 157 14.63 14.70 35.15
N LYS A 158 15.02 13.98 34.08
CA LYS A 158 15.58 14.61 32.87
C LYS A 158 14.54 15.47 32.16
N LEU A 159 13.25 15.09 32.19
CA LEU A 159 12.19 15.93 31.65
C LEU A 159 12.05 17.21 32.46
N ASP A 160 12.07 17.14 33.79
CA ASP A 160 12.04 18.32 34.66
C ASP A 160 13.21 19.26 34.31
N THR A 161 14.42 18.72 34.20
CA THR A 161 15.62 19.50 33.79
C THR A 161 15.48 20.16 32.42
N ILE A 162 14.83 19.50 31.45
CA ILE A 162 14.59 20.08 30.12
C ILE A 162 13.53 21.17 30.20
N ILE A 163 12.47 20.97 30.98
CA ILE A 163 11.38 21.95 31.17
C ILE A 163 11.92 23.19 31.86
N ASP A 164 12.63 23.04 32.98
CA ASP A 164 13.24 24.13 33.75
C ASP A 164 14.17 24.97 32.85
N TYR A 165 14.98 24.31 32.02
CA TYR A 165 15.90 24.99 31.10
C TYR A 165 15.17 25.80 30.01
N VAL A 166 14.03 25.30 29.50
CA VAL A 166 13.19 26.07 28.56
C VAL A 166 12.48 27.21 29.27
N GLU A 167 12.00 27.01 30.50
CA GLU A 167 11.38 28.06 31.32
C GLU A 167 12.37 29.19 31.60
N ASP A 168 13.61 28.87 31.98
CA ASP A 168 14.69 29.84 32.15
C ASP A 168 14.98 30.61 30.85
N ALA A 169 15.03 29.91 29.71
CA ALA A 169 15.20 30.56 28.41
C ALA A 169 14.04 31.53 28.07
N VAL A 170 12.82 31.25 28.53
CA VAL A 170 11.69 32.18 28.37
C VAL A 170 11.83 33.38 29.31
N ASN A 171 12.12 33.12 30.59
CA ASN A 171 12.28 34.15 31.62
C ASN A 171 13.42 35.12 31.28
N ASN A 172 14.48 34.62 30.65
CA ASN A 172 15.63 35.41 30.20
C ASN A 172 15.41 36.10 28.84
N GLY A 173 14.26 35.87 28.19
CA GLY A 173 13.90 36.48 26.91
C GLY A 173 14.58 35.87 25.67
N GLU A 174 15.22 34.71 25.82
CA GLU A 174 15.81 33.96 24.71
C GLU A 174 14.72 33.28 23.85
N ILE A 175 13.64 32.81 24.49
CA ILE A 175 12.42 32.36 23.85
C ILE A 175 11.28 33.32 24.24
N SER A 176 10.64 33.96 23.27
CA SER A 176 9.45 34.77 23.57
C SER A 176 8.28 33.88 24.01
N GLU A 177 7.49 34.28 25.01
CA GLU A 177 6.25 33.58 25.40
C GLU A 177 5.29 33.37 24.20
N SER A 178 5.18 34.37 23.32
CA SER A 178 4.37 34.29 22.10
C SER A 178 4.77 33.14 21.15
N ARG A 179 6.05 32.71 21.19
CA ARG A 179 6.54 31.56 20.41
C ARG A 179 5.97 30.26 20.96
N LEU A 180 5.91 30.11 22.28
CA LEU A 180 5.30 28.95 22.93
C LEU A 180 3.78 28.95 22.69
N ASP A 181 3.12 30.11 22.82
CA ASP A 181 1.69 30.26 22.54
C ASP A 181 1.33 29.85 21.12
N ASP A 182 2.12 30.24 20.11
CA ASP A 182 1.92 29.82 18.72
C ASP A 182 1.99 28.29 18.58
N GLY A 183 3.01 27.65 19.17
CA GLY A 183 3.17 26.20 19.13
C GLY A 183 2.02 25.46 19.83
N CYS A 184 1.70 25.87 21.05
CA CYS A 184 0.59 25.32 21.84
C CYS A 184 -0.75 25.48 21.11
N ARG A 185 -1.01 26.65 20.53
CA ARG A 185 -2.24 26.92 19.76
C ARG A 185 -2.36 25.99 18.56
N ARG A 186 -1.29 25.80 17.78
CA ARG A 186 -1.30 24.86 16.63
C ARG A 186 -1.62 23.44 17.07
N ILE A 187 -1.00 22.97 18.15
CA ILE A 187 -1.24 21.63 18.70
C ILE A 187 -2.69 21.49 19.16
N LEU A 188 -3.20 22.45 19.92
CA LEU A 188 -4.57 22.43 20.43
C LEU A 188 -5.59 22.50 19.29
N THR A 189 -5.37 23.35 18.29
CA THR A 189 -6.23 23.45 17.10
C THR A 189 -6.29 22.12 16.34
N VAL A 190 -5.17 21.42 16.14
CA VAL A 190 -5.18 20.10 15.49
C VAL A 190 -5.93 19.08 16.35
N LYS A 191 -5.72 19.06 17.67
CA LYS A 191 -6.43 18.16 18.59
C LYS A 191 -7.94 18.41 18.61
N GLU A 192 -8.36 19.67 18.64
CA GLU A 192 -9.76 20.10 18.60
C GLU A 192 -10.41 19.71 17.27
N ASN A 193 -9.80 20.07 16.14
CA ASN A 193 -10.31 19.75 14.80
C ASN A 193 -10.47 18.25 14.55
N ARG A 194 -9.74 17.41 15.29
CA ARG A 194 -9.78 15.94 15.20
C ARG A 194 -10.63 15.28 16.27
N GLY A 195 -11.27 16.04 17.15
CA GLY A 195 -12.11 15.54 18.24
C GLY A 195 -11.32 14.79 19.32
N ILE A 196 -10.00 15.01 19.41
CA ILE A 196 -9.14 14.36 20.43
C ILE A 196 -9.45 14.93 21.81
N LEU A 197 -9.79 16.22 21.88
CA LEU A 197 -10.17 16.86 23.15
C LEU A 197 -11.58 16.42 23.62
N ASP A 198 -12.42 15.92 22.71
CA ASP A 198 -13.76 15.39 23.00
C ASP A 198 -13.75 13.88 23.26
N TRP A 199 -12.71 13.39 23.93
CA TRP A 199 -12.52 11.97 24.18
C TRP A 199 -13.70 11.38 24.98
N LYS A 200 -14.24 10.26 24.49
CA LYS A 200 -15.27 9.48 25.17
C LYS A 200 -14.91 8.01 25.09
N GLU A 201 -14.78 7.37 26.23
CA GLU A 201 -14.46 5.94 26.33
C GLU A 201 -15.41 5.09 25.47
N SER A 202 -16.71 5.43 25.44
CA SER A 202 -17.73 4.74 24.65
C SER A 202 -17.47 4.69 23.14
N ASN A 203 -16.60 5.56 22.61
CA ASN A 203 -16.23 5.56 21.19
C ASN A 203 -15.21 4.45 20.86
N PHE A 204 -14.59 3.85 21.87
CA PHE A 204 -13.54 2.85 21.74
C PHE A 204 -13.99 1.53 22.36
N SER A 205 -13.84 0.43 21.63
CA SER A 205 -14.11 -0.90 22.17
C SER A 205 -13.13 -1.92 21.61
N LEU A 206 -12.73 -2.88 22.44
CA LEU A 206 -11.87 -3.97 22.03
C LEU A 206 -12.50 -4.78 20.89
N ASN A 207 -13.81 -5.04 20.96
CA ASN A 207 -14.52 -5.76 19.91
C ASN A 207 -14.44 -5.06 18.55
N LYS A 208 -14.63 -3.74 18.51
CA LYS A 208 -14.48 -2.96 17.26
C LYS A 208 -13.04 -3.01 16.76
N ALA A 209 -12.06 -2.85 17.66
CA ALA A 209 -10.65 -2.92 17.29
C ALA A 209 -10.28 -4.28 16.68
N LEU A 210 -10.68 -5.39 17.31
CA LEU A 210 -10.44 -6.75 16.82
C LEU A 210 -11.17 -7.05 15.50
N SER A 211 -12.32 -6.42 15.25
CA SER A 211 -13.02 -6.56 13.96
C SER A 211 -12.38 -5.77 12.81
N THR A 212 -11.58 -4.74 13.12
CA THR A 212 -11.02 -3.81 12.13
C THR A 212 -9.53 -4.07 11.88
N VAL A 213 -8.72 -4.12 12.94
CA VAL A 213 -7.26 -4.24 12.84
C VAL A 213 -6.90 -5.65 12.37
N GLY A 214 -6.24 -5.75 11.21
CA GLY A 214 -5.90 -7.04 10.61
C GLY A 214 -7.09 -7.81 10.02
N SER A 215 -8.21 -7.14 9.76
CA SER A 215 -9.41 -7.76 9.17
C SER A 215 -9.14 -8.41 7.81
N ALA A 216 -9.98 -9.38 7.43
CA ALA A 216 -9.89 -10.05 6.13
C ALA A 216 -9.93 -9.06 4.95
N THR A 217 -10.77 -8.02 5.05
CA THR A 217 -10.85 -6.96 4.04
C THR A 217 -9.53 -6.20 3.93
N ASN A 218 -8.93 -5.77 5.05
CA ASN A 218 -7.67 -5.05 5.02
C ASN A 218 -6.52 -5.90 4.44
N ARG A 219 -6.51 -7.21 4.73
CA ARG A 219 -5.51 -8.14 4.17
C ARG A 219 -5.73 -8.44 2.69
N ALA A 220 -6.97 -8.51 2.23
CA ALA A 220 -7.28 -8.61 0.81
C ALA A 220 -6.76 -7.38 0.06
N THR A 221 -7.04 -6.18 0.57
CA THR A 221 -6.52 -4.92 0.00
C THR A 221 -4.99 -4.86 0.02
N GLU A 222 -4.34 -5.28 1.12
CA GLU A 222 -2.87 -5.37 1.21
C GLU A 222 -2.31 -6.28 0.11
N ARG A 223 -2.89 -7.48 -0.06
CA ARG A 223 -2.47 -8.46 -1.08
C ARG A 223 -2.62 -7.88 -2.48
N GLU A 224 -3.72 -7.20 -2.78
CA GLU A 224 -3.95 -6.57 -4.09
C GLU A 224 -2.96 -5.44 -4.38
N ILE A 225 -2.70 -4.56 -3.40
CA ILE A 225 -1.72 -3.47 -3.53
C ILE A 225 -0.32 -4.05 -3.74
N ALA A 226 0.06 -5.06 -2.96
CA ALA A 226 1.37 -5.70 -3.06
C ALA A 226 1.56 -6.39 -4.42
N ALA A 227 0.57 -7.14 -4.90
CA ALA A 227 0.60 -7.78 -6.22
C ALA A 227 0.67 -6.74 -7.35
N ALA A 228 -0.13 -5.67 -7.25
CA ALA A 228 -0.11 -4.57 -8.22
C ALA A 228 1.25 -3.85 -8.31
N ALA A 229 2.00 -3.82 -7.22
CA ALA A 229 3.32 -3.20 -7.17
C ALA A 229 4.42 -4.05 -7.83
N VAL A 230 4.26 -5.38 -7.90
CA VAL A 230 5.28 -6.28 -8.47
C VAL A 230 5.62 -5.87 -9.89
N THR A 231 6.90 -5.63 -10.14
CA THR A 231 7.40 -5.12 -11.42
C THR A 231 8.33 -6.12 -12.07
N VAL A 232 7.89 -6.70 -13.19
CA VAL A 232 8.72 -7.63 -13.98
C VAL A 232 9.57 -6.81 -14.94
N VAL A 233 10.89 -6.99 -14.93
CA VAL A 233 11.82 -6.25 -15.81
C VAL A 233 12.44 -7.13 -16.90
N LYS A 234 12.44 -8.45 -16.69
CA LYS A 234 12.94 -9.44 -17.64
C LYS A 234 11.99 -10.64 -17.65
N ASN A 235 11.62 -11.12 -18.84
CA ASN A 235 10.77 -12.30 -19.01
C ASN A 235 11.09 -12.99 -20.36
N GLU A 236 12.16 -13.76 -20.41
CA GLU A 236 12.60 -14.49 -21.60
C GLU A 236 11.68 -15.67 -21.90
N ASN A 237 11.41 -15.88 -23.19
CA ASN A 237 10.60 -16.99 -23.70
C ASN A 237 9.24 -17.14 -23.00
N ASN A 238 8.66 -16.03 -22.52
CA ASN A 238 7.43 -16.01 -21.72
C ASN A 238 7.48 -16.98 -20.54
N THR A 239 8.60 -16.99 -19.80
CA THR A 239 8.77 -17.80 -18.60
C THR A 239 7.71 -17.51 -17.53
N LEU A 240 7.30 -16.25 -17.40
CA LEU A 240 6.22 -15.79 -16.53
C LEU A 240 4.95 -15.41 -17.33
N PRO A 241 3.75 -15.66 -16.81
CA PRO A 241 3.49 -16.42 -15.57
C PRO A 241 3.84 -17.90 -15.74
N LEU A 242 4.46 -18.50 -14.71
CA LEU A 242 4.92 -19.87 -14.73
C LEU A 242 3.73 -20.83 -14.60
N VAL A 243 3.44 -21.57 -15.68
CA VAL A 243 2.49 -22.68 -15.65
C VAL A 243 3.18 -23.93 -15.07
N VAL A 244 2.79 -24.32 -13.86
CA VAL A 244 3.36 -25.49 -13.17
C VAL A 244 2.74 -26.78 -13.69
N LYS A 245 3.58 -27.76 -14.02
CA LYS A 245 3.18 -29.07 -14.56
C LYS A 245 3.12 -30.14 -13.47
N GLU A 246 2.42 -31.23 -13.76
CA GLU A 246 2.43 -32.44 -12.92
C GLU A 246 3.86 -32.90 -12.64
N LYS A 247 4.15 -33.26 -11.38
CA LYS A 247 5.45 -33.74 -10.88
C LYS A 247 6.61 -32.74 -11.04
N GLN A 248 6.34 -31.49 -11.41
CA GLN A 248 7.37 -30.47 -11.52
C GLN A 248 7.92 -30.15 -10.12
N LYS A 249 9.24 -30.01 -10.04
CA LYS A 249 9.95 -29.69 -8.80
C LYS A 249 10.38 -28.24 -8.80
N ILE A 250 9.88 -27.49 -7.83
CA ILE A 250 10.18 -26.07 -7.65
C ILE A 250 11.10 -25.89 -6.45
N LEU A 251 12.25 -25.28 -6.66
CA LEU A 251 13.13 -24.85 -5.59
C LEU A 251 13.00 -23.34 -5.38
N MET A 252 12.89 -22.92 -4.13
CA MET A 252 12.83 -21.53 -3.70
C MET A 252 14.01 -21.25 -2.77
N LEU A 253 14.88 -20.34 -3.18
CA LEU A 253 16.13 -20.00 -2.50
C LEU A 253 16.04 -18.58 -1.92
N CYS A 254 16.39 -18.40 -0.63
CA CYS A 254 16.39 -17.09 0.02
C CYS A 254 17.64 -16.85 0.91
N PRO A 255 18.05 -15.58 1.11
CA PRO A 255 19.21 -15.27 1.94
C PRO A 255 18.95 -15.48 3.44
N TYR A 256 17.72 -15.30 3.93
CA TYR A 256 17.42 -15.39 5.36
C TYR A 256 16.23 -16.29 5.70
N ASP A 257 16.21 -16.84 6.91
CA ASP A 257 15.17 -17.79 7.36
C ASP A 257 13.78 -17.18 7.42
N ASN A 258 13.69 -15.87 7.69
CA ASN A 258 12.45 -15.15 7.88
C ASN A 258 11.66 -15.01 6.56
N GLU A 259 12.30 -15.17 5.40
CA GLU A 259 11.65 -15.10 4.09
C GLU A 259 11.01 -16.43 3.66
N ARG A 260 11.46 -17.57 4.20
CA ARG A 260 11.00 -18.90 3.74
C ARG A 260 9.48 -19.07 3.85
N ALA A 261 8.92 -18.61 4.96
CA ALA A 261 7.49 -18.71 5.24
C ALA A 261 6.64 -17.91 4.23
N GLN A 262 7.17 -16.81 3.71
CA GLN A 262 6.48 -16.00 2.71
C GLN A 262 6.50 -16.66 1.33
N MET A 263 7.66 -17.23 0.94
CA MET A 263 7.76 -17.94 -0.34
C MET A 263 6.80 -19.13 -0.39
N ILE A 264 6.76 -19.95 0.67
CA ILE A 264 5.84 -21.08 0.75
C ILE A 264 4.38 -20.64 0.86
N MET A 265 4.08 -19.53 1.53
CA MET A 265 2.72 -18.99 1.58
C MET A 265 2.22 -18.56 0.19
N GLY A 266 3.06 -17.89 -0.60
CA GLY A 266 2.72 -17.55 -1.99
C GLY A 266 2.46 -18.78 -2.84
N TYR A 267 3.29 -19.82 -2.69
CA TYR A 267 3.08 -21.11 -3.36
C TYR A 267 1.74 -21.76 -2.94
N ASN A 268 1.46 -21.83 -1.64
CA ASN A 268 0.24 -22.44 -1.12
C ASN A 268 -1.01 -21.68 -1.59
N ARG A 269 -0.98 -20.35 -1.66
CA ARG A 269 -2.09 -19.56 -2.20
C ARG A 269 -2.32 -19.82 -3.69
N ALA A 270 -1.25 -19.93 -4.48
CA ALA A 270 -1.36 -20.32 -5.89
C ALA A 270 -1.90 -21.76 -6.04
N LYS A 271 -1.53 -22.66 -5.13
CA LYS A 271 -2.08 -24.03 -5.07
C LYS A 271 -3.57 -24.02 -4.71
N GLU A 272 -3.97 -23.28 -3.68
CA GLU A 272 -5.38 -23.07 -3.30
C GLU A 272 -6.19 -22.40 -4.41
N ALA A 273 -5.55 -21.59 -5.24
CA ALA A 273 -6.16 -20.98 -6.42
C ALA A 273 -6.39 -21.98 -7.57
N GLY A 274 -5.83 -23.20 -7.48
CA GLY A 274 -5.95 -24.25 -8.50
C GLY A 274 -4.87 -24.19 -9.58
N LEU A 275 -3.81 -23.39 -9.41
CA LEU A 275 -2.76 -23.19 -10.41
C LEU A 275 -1.60 -24.18 -10.28
N ILE A 276 -1.57 -24.96 -9.18
CA ILE A 276 -0.49 -25.90 -8.89
C ILE A 276 -1.07 -27.30 -8.72
N PRO A 277 -0.64 -28.27 -9.56
CA PRO A 277 -1.03 -29.67 -9.41
C PRO A 277 -0.63 -30.26 -8.06
N ASP A 278 -1.42 -31.21 -7.54
CA ASP A 278 -1.12 -31.87 -6.27
C ASP A 278 0.18 -32.68 -6.29
N SER A 279 0.59 -33.15 -7.46
CA SER A 279 1.82 -33.90 -7.65
C SER A 279 3.07 -33.02 -7.76
N ALA A 280 2.93 -31.70 -7.88
CA ALA A 280 4.06 -30.79 -7.91
C ALA A 280 4.71 -30.68 -6.52
N GLU A 281 6.04 -30.65 -6.48
CA GLU A 281 6.81 -30.60 -5.25
C GLU A 281 7.50 -29.24 -5.11
N VAL A 282 7.58 -28.73 -3.88
CA VAL A 282 8.30 -27.49 -3.56
C VAL A 282 9.28 -27.69 -2.41
N LYS A 283 10.47 -27.11 -2.54
CA LYS A 283 11.45 -26.96 -1.45
C LYS A 283 11.78 -25.50 -1.26
N VAL A 284 11.88 -25.05 -0.01
CA VAL A 284 12.34 -23.71 0.33
C VAL A 284 13.62 -23.83 1.17
N VAL A 285 14.72 -23.29 0.68
CA VAL A 285 16.05 -23.46 1.28
C VAL A 285 16.72 -22.10 1.47
N ARG A 286 17.26 -21.88 2.67
CA ARG A 286 18.13 -20.72 2.90
C ARG A 286 19.52 -21.03 2.35
N TYR A 287 19.99 -20.27 1.37
CA TYR A 287 21.32 -20.48 0.80
C TYR A 287 22.43 -19.89 1.68
N ASN A 288 22.14 -18.89 2.51
CA ASN A 288 23.11 -18.36 3.45
C ASN A 288 23.48 -19.40 4.53
N GLY A 289 24.77 -19.61 4.74
CA GLY A 289 25.30 -20.64 5.63
C GLY A 289 25.41 -22.03 4.99
N LEU A 290 25.03 -22.21 3.72
CA LEU A 290 25.35 -23.39 2.94
C LEU A 290 26.60 -23.12 2.09
N ASN A 291 27.39 -24.17 1.83
CA ASN A 291 28.37 -24.12 0.75
C ASN A 291 27.67 -24.25 -0.61
N MET A 292 28.34 -23.81 -1.68
CA MET A 292 27.74 -23.79 -3.01
C MET A 292 27.43 -25.20 -3.54
N ASP A 293 28.17 -26.24 -3.15
CA ASP A 293 27.90 -27.61 -3.58
C ASP A 293 26.54 -28.10 -3.06
N ALA A 294 26.22 -27.83 -1.79
CA ALA A 294 24.92 -28.14 -1.21
C ALA A 294 23.78 -27.34 -1.87
N VAL A 295 24.04 -26.10 -2.30
CA VAL A 295 23.07 -25.32 -3.08
C VAL A 295 22.86 -25.96 -4.46
N LYS A 296 23.93 -26.36 -5.13
CA LYS A 296 23.91 -27.04 -6.43
C LYS A 296 23.17 -28.38 -6.39
N GLU A 297 23.31 -29.16 -5.33
CA GLU A 297 22.53 -30.40 -5.13
C GLU A 297 21.02 -30.11 -5.07
N ASN A 298 20.61 -29.02 -4.43
CA ASN A 298 19.21 -28.60 -4.42
C ASN A 298 18.75 -28.15 -5.82
N ILE A 299 19.59 -27.39 -6.53
CA ILE A 299 19.31 -26.99 -7.92
C ILE A 299 19.17 -28.23 -8.82
N ASP A 300 20.03 -29.24 -8.64
CA ASP A 300 20.00 -30.49 -9.39
C ASP A 300 18.70 -31.28 -9.18
N TRP A 301 18.10 -31.20 -7.99
CA TRP A 301 16.78 -31.79 -7.71
C TRP A 301 15.61 -31.10 -8.43
N ALA A 302 15.70 -29.79 -8.73
CA ALA A 302 14.57 -28.99 -9.23
C ALA A 302 14.49 -28.88 -10.76
N ASP A 303 13.32 -28.54 -11.29
CA ASP A 303 13.11 -28.15 -12.69
C ASP A 303 13.08 -26.61 -12.87
N THR A 304 12.70 -25.90 -11.81
CA THR A 304 12.60 -24.43 -11.79
C THR A 304 13.07 -23.90 -10.45
N VAL A 305 13.87 -22.84 -10.49
CA VAL A 305 14.50 -22.21 -9.33
C VAL A 305 14.00 -20.77 -9.20
N PHE A 306 13.36 -20.45 -8.08
CA PHE A 306 13.17 -19.08 -7.62
C PHE A 306 14.32 -18.71 -6.70
N VAL A 307 14.85 -17.49 -6.82
CA VAL A 307 15.88 -16.98 -5.91
C VAL A 307 15.60 -15.53 -5.52
N ASN A 308 15.56 -15.26 -4.22
CA ASN A 308 15.50 -13.90 -3.69
C ASN A 308 16.90 -13.28 -3.70
N SER A 309 16.99 -12.03 -4.16
CA SER A 309 18.16 -11.18 -4.04
C SER A 309 17.85 -9.99 -3.14
N GLU A 310 18.64 -9.80 -2.08
CA GLU A 310 18.44 -8.76 -1.05
C GLU A 310 19.60 -7.74 -1.03
N ILE A 311 19.70 -6.93 -2.08
CA ILE A 311 20.73 -5.89 -2.18
C ILE A 311 20.22 -4.53 -1.66
N SER A 312 20.61 -4.18 -0.43
CA SER A 312 20.19 -2.93 0.22
C SER A 312 21.14 -1.73 -0.02
N ALA A 313 22.34 -1.97 -0.57
CA ALA A 313 23.37 -0.94 -0.76
C ALA A 313 24.33 -1.31 -1.89
N ALA A 314 24.89 -0.29 -2.56
CA ALA A 314 25.79 -0.47 -3.70
C ALA A 314 27.04 -1.30 -3.36
N SER A 315 27.58 -1.15 -2.15
CA SER A 315 28.74 -1.92 -1.66
C SER A 315 28.51 -3.45 -1.68
N ARG A 316 27.25 -3.90 -1.67
CA ARG A 316 26.88 -5.32 -1.70
C ARG A 316 26.92 -5.92 -3.11
N PHE A 317 27.11 -5.13 -4.17
CA PHE A 317 27.34 -5.62 -5.55
C PHE A 317 28.79 -6.05 -5.81
N SER A 318 29.69 -5.93 -4.83
CA SER A 318 31.06 -6.43 -4.97
C SER A 318 31.04 -7.92 -5.33
N SER A 319 31.88 -8.34 -6.27
CA SER A 319 31.98 -9.73 -6.74
C SER A 319 32.27 -10.74 -5.62
N ASN A 320 32.84 -10.28 -4.50
CA ASN A 320 33.15 -11.14 -3.35
C ASN A 320 32.08 -11.07 -2.26
N HIS A 321 31.00 -10.30 -2.45
CA HIS A 321 29.94 -10.17 -1.48
C HIS A 321 28.88 -11.24 -1.71
N TRP A 322 28.70 -12.13 -0.72
CA TRP A 322 27.85 -13.32 -0.82
C TRP A 322 26.39 -13.04 -1.24
N LEU A 323 25.80 -11.91 -0.83
CA LEU A 323 24.44 -11.51 -1.27
C LEU A 323 24.33 -11.39 -2.78
N TYR A 324 25.40 -11.00 -3.45
CA TYR A 324 25.45 -10.84 -4.89
C TYR A 324 26.00 -12.10 -5.56
N SER A 325 27.20 -12.54 -5.17
CA SER A 325 27.92 -13.64 -5.85
C SER A 325 27.15 -14.95 -5.79
N ASN A 326 26.52 -15.28 -4.65
CA ASN A 326 25.78 -16.53 -4.55
C ASN A 326 24.57 -16.53 -5.49
N VAL A 327 23.89 -15.40 -5.67
CA VAL A 327 22.73 -15.31 -6.57
C VAL A 327 23.19 -15.39 -8.04
N GLU A 328 24.31 -14.76 -8.39
CA GLU A 328 24.93 -14.90 -9.72
C GLU A 328 25.28 -16.38 -9.99
N ASP A 329 26.00 -17.03 -9.08
CA ASP A 329 26.38 -18.45 -9.20
C ASP A 329 25.16 -19.40 -9.28
N ILE A 330 24.12 -19.14 -8.48
CA ILE A 330 22.86 -19.90 -8.52
C ILE A 330 22.21 -19.80 -9.90
N VAL A 331 22.11 -18.58 -10.44
CA VAL A 331 21.48 -18.32 -11.74
C VAL A 331 22.30 -18.96 -12.85
N ASP A 332 23.62 -18.76 -12.85
CA ASP A 332 24.53 -19.28 -13.87
C ASP A 332 24.52 -20.82 -13.87
N TYR A 333 24.63 -21.46 -12.70
CA TYR A 333 24.55 -22.91 -12.62
C TYR A 333 23.19 -23.47 -13.03
N THR A 334 22.09 -22.77 -12.70
CA THR A 334 20.75 -23.16 -13.14
C THR A 334 20.65 -23.12 -14.67
N HIS A 335 21.21 -22.08 -15.29
CA HIS A 335 21.27 -21.93 -16.74
C HIS A 335 22.14 -23.02 -17.40
N GLU A 336 23.32 -23.33 -16.85
CA GLU A 336 24.20 -24.41 -17.32
C GLU A 336 23.50 -25.78 -17.35
N LYS A 337 22.55 -26.00 -16.43
CA LYS A 337 21.74 -27.23 -16.36
C LYS A 337 20.53 -27.21 -17.29
N GLY A 338 20.32 -26.16 -18.07
CA GLY A 338 19.15 -25.99 -18.94
C GLY A 338 17.84 -25.87 -18.16
N LYS A 339 17.90 -25.40 -16.91
CA LYS A 339 16.75 -25.23 -16.01
C LYS A 339 16.32 -23.77 -15.98
N LYS A 340 15.09 -23.53 -15.52
CA LYS A 340 14.52 -22.18 -15.43
C LYS A 340 14.90 -21.49 -14.13
N SER A 341 15.28 -20.23 -14.20
CA SER A 341 15.60 -19.38 -13.06
C SER A 341 14.76 -18.10 -13.05
N ILE A 342 14.17 -17.79 -11.89
CA ILE A 342 13.35 -16.60 -11.65
C ILE A 342 13.94 -15.85 -10.47
N VAL A 343 14.48 -14.65 -10.70
CA VAL A 343 15.08 -13.81 -9.66
C VAL A 343 14.07 -12.81 -9.14
N MET A 344 13.89 -12.74 -7.83
CA MET A 344 13.12 -11.71 -7.15
C MET A 344 14.06 -10.75 -6.41
N SER A 345 14.13 -9.50 -6.86
CA SER A 345 14.73 -8.40 -6.09
C SER A 345 13.78 -8.03 -4.95
N VAL A 346 14.19 -8.32 -3.72
CA VAL A 346 13.34 -8.18 -2.52
C VAL A 346 13.65 -6.94 -1.70
N ASP A 347 14.67 -6.14 -2.01
CA ASP A 347 14.93 -4.88 -1.29
C ASP A 347 14.88 -3.69 -2.26
N LYS A 348 15.99 -2.98 -2.46
CA LYS A 348 16.07 -1.89 -3.44
C LYS A 348 16.18 -2.51 -4.83
N PRO A 349 15.46 -1.98 -5.84
CA PRO A 349 15.33 -2.64 -7.14
C PRO A 349 16.58 -2.53 -8.02
N TYR A 350 17.72 -2.08 -7.50
CA TYR A 350 18.90 -1.78 -8.32
C TYR A 350 19.62 -3.03 -8.81
N ASP A 351 19.41 -4.17 -8.18
CA ASP A 351 20.02 -5.47 -8.48
C ASP A 351 19.33 -6.22 -9.62
N VAL A 352 18.14 -5.80 -10.05
CA VAL A 352 17.43 -6.38 -11.20
C VAL A 352 18.24 -6.32 -12.51
N GLN A 353 19.28 -5.50 -12.55
CA GLN A 353 20.18 -5.39 -13.69
C GLN A 353 21.24 -6.50 -13.79
N MET A 354 21.47 -7.27 -12.73
CA MET A 354 22.75 -7.99 -12.59
C MET A 354 22.75 -9.39 -13.18
N TYR A 355 21.58 -10.05 -13.26
CA TYR A 355 21.49 -11.49 -13.51
C TYR A 355 21.21 -11.80 -14.97
N ALA A 356 22.24 -11.71 -15.82
CA ALA A 356 22.10 -11.85 -17.27
C ALA A 356 21.49 -13.19 -17.71
N ASN A 357 21.85 -14.29 -17.05
CA ASN A 357 21.37 -15.64 -17.39
C ASN A 357 20.01 -16.02 -16.77
N ALA A 358 19.38 -15.12 -16.01
CA ALA A 358 18.08 -15.38 -15.41
C ALA A 358 16.96 -15.38 -16.47
N ASP A 359 16.08 -16.37 -16.50
CA ASP A 359 14.97 -16.40 -17.46
C ASP A 359 13.94 -15.30 -17.16
N ALA A 360 13.71 -14.99 -15.88
CA ALA A 360 12.88 -13.87 -15.48
C ALA A 360 13.42 -13.13 -14.26
N ILE A 361 13.14 -11.83 -14.19
CA ILE A 361 13.54 -10.96 -13.07
C ILE A 361 12.38 -10.03 -12.73
N LEU A 362 12.03 -9.97 -11.44
CA LEU A 362 11.02 -9.07 -10.90
C LEU A 362 11.51 -8.35 -9.64
N ALA A 363 11.01 -7.14 -9.40
CA ALA A 363 11.20 -6.39 -8.16
C ALA A 363 9.90 -6.41 -7.33
N VAL A 364 10.03 -6.67 -6.03
CA VAL A 364 8.91 -6.72 -5.08
C VAL A 364 9.02 -5.68 -3.96
N TYR A 365 10.16 -5.01 -3.81
CA TYR A 365 10.34 -3.82 -2.95
C TYR A 365 10.17 -4.03 -1.44
N GLY A 366 10.35 -5.25 -0.93
CA GLY A 366 10.26 -5.53 0.51
C GLY A 366 10.75 -6.92 0.92
N CYS A 367 11.77 -6.97 1.78
CA CYS A 367 12.45 -8.19 2.22
C CYS A 367 12.05 -8.61 3.63
N LYS A 368 11.16 -7.84 4.28
CA LYS A 368 10.71 -8.13 5.64
C LYS A 368 9.94 -9.43 5.65
N GLY A 369 10.58 -10.48 6.17
CA GLY A 369 9.96 -11.76 6.42
C GLY A 369 9.63 -12.03 7.88
N SER A 370 8.66 -12.93 8.10
CA SER A 370 8.23 -13.44 9.39
C SER A 370 7.88 -14.92 9.28
N SER A 371 8.20 -15.71 10.31
CA SER A 371 7.77 -17.11 10.44
C SER A 371 6.31 -17.27 10.85
N VAL A 372 5.63 -16.16 11.17
CA VAL A 372 4.24 -16.12 11.63
C VAL A 372 3.50 -14.99 10.92
N ASP A 373 2.34 -15.30 10.34
CA ASP A 373 1.34 -14.26 10.10
C ASP A 373 0.78 -13.83 11.47
N VAL A 374 1.15 -12.64 11.93
CA VAL A 374 0.78 -12.12 13.26
C VAL A 374 -0.74 -12.08 13.49
N THR A 375 -1.56 -12.13 12.45
CA THR A 375 -3.03 -12.20 12.58
C THR A 375 -3.58 -13.62 12.66
N GLU A 376 -2.91 -14.63 12.11
CA GLU A 376 -3.26 -16.04 12.37
C GLU A 376 -2.96 -16.42 13.82
N ALA A 377 -1.96 -15.77 14.44
CA ALA A 377 -1.67 -15.91 15.86
C ALA A 377 -2.80 -15.41 16.78
N ILE A 378 -3.62 -14.45 16.32
CA ILE A 378 -4.70 -13.84 17.11
C ILE A 378 -5.99 -14.69 17.08
N VAL A 379 -6.20 -15.50 16.03
CA VAL A 379 -7.34 -16.44 15.90
C VAL A 379 -7.02 -17.89 16.31
N GLY A 380 -5.87 -18.14 16.95
CA GLY A 380 -5.50 -19.44 17.55
C GLY A 380 -4.34 -20.20 16.88
N GLY A 381 -3.59 -19.55 15.97
CA GLY A 381 -2.34 -20.06 15.39
C GLY A 381 -1.08 -19.68 16.19
N VAL A 382 0.08 -20.18 15.74
CA VAL A 382 1.38 -20.16 16.45
C VAL A 382 1.77 -18.76 16.97
N THR A 383 2.07 -18.68 18.26
CA THR A 383 2.18 -17.45 19.06
C THR A 383 3.60 -16.91 19.25
N SER A 384 4.56 -17.23 18.36
CA SER A 384 5.93 -16.73 18.53
C SER A 384 6.63 -16.45 17.21
N SER A 385 6.58 -15.20 16.75
CA SER A 385 7.74 -14.63 16.08
C SER A 385 7.94 -13.18 16.53
N LYS A 386 9.20 -12.80 16.76
CA LYS A 386 9.62 -11.42 17.02
C LYS A 386 9.90 -10.67 15.69
N ALA A 387 9.49 -11.22 14.54
CA ALA A 387 9.87 -10.73 13.21
C ALA A 387 8.71 -9.96 12.55
N ALA A 388 9.05 -8.94 11.75
CA ALA A 388 8.07 -8.14 11.01
C ALA A 388 7.55 -8.90 9.78
N TYR A 389 6.23 -9.01 9.62
CA TYR A 389 5.60 -9.55 8.42
C TYR A 389 5.63 -8.54 7.26
N GLY A 390 5.80 -9.03 6.03
CA GLY A 390 5.66 -8.24 4.80
C GLY A 390 4.86 -8.98 3.71
N PRO A 391 4.03 -8.30 2.91
CA PRO A 391 3.26 -8.94 1.84
C PRO A 391 4.05 -9.16 0.54
N ASN A 392 5.19 -8.49 0.38
CA ASN A 392 5.88 -8.31 -0.90
C ASN A 392 6.42 -9.61 -1.52
N ILE A 393 7.09 -10.46 -0.75
CA ILE A 393 7.62 -11.75 -1.26
C ILE A 393 6.47 -12.69 -1.66
N ILE A 394 5.39 -12.70 -0.87
CA ILE A 394 4.19 -13.49 -1.18
C ILE A 394 3.62 -13.03 -2.51
N ALA A 395 3.41 -11.71 -2.66
CA ALA A 395 2.92 -11.11 -3.90
C ALA A 395 3.82 -11.41 -5.11
N GLY A 396 5.15 -11.40 -4.94
CA GLY A 396 6.10 -11.77 -5.98
C GLY A 396 5.90 -13.20 -6.49
N ILE A 397 5.74 -14.15 -5.57
CA ILE A 397 5.44 -15.55 -5.91
C ILE A 397 4.06 -15.68 -6.57
N GLU A 398 3.04 -15.02 -6.03
CA GLU A 398 1.67 -15.09 -6.57
C GLU A 398 1.58 -14.50 -7.99
N VAL A 399 2.30 -13.41 -8.27
CA VAL A 399 2.42 -12.83 -9.62
C VAL A 399 3.20 -13.77 -10.55
N ALA A 400 4.34 -14.28 -10.11
CA ALA A 400 5.15 -15.17 -10.91
C ALA A 400 4.44 -16.50 -11.24
N LEU A 401 3.60 -17.02 -10.34
CA LEU A 401 2.78 -18.22 -10.55
C LEU A 401 1.42 -17.91 -11.19
N GLY A 402 1.13 -16.66 -11.53
CA GLY A 402 -0.05 -16.26 -12.30
C GLY A 402 -1.36 -16.14 -11.50
N THR A 403 -1.32 -16.17 -10.15
CA THR A 403 -2.49 -15.84 -9.31
C THR A 403 -2.90 -14.38 -9.50
N PHE A 404 -1.93 -13.51 -9.77
CA PHE A 404 -2.15 -12.15 -10.24
C PHE A 404 -1.40 -11.94 -11.56
N GLY A 405 -1.87 -10.98 -12.36
CA GLY A 405 -1.10 -10.48 -13.50
C GLY A 405 -0.01 -9.52 -13.07
N ALA A 406 1.04 -9.36 -13.89
CA ALA A 406 2.04 -8.33 -13.69
C ALA A 406 1.56 -7.00 -14.29
N GLN A 407 1.59 -5.93 -13.50
CA GLN A 407 1.23 -4.57 -13.92
C GLN A 407 2.12 -3.46 -13.34
N GLY A 408 3.02 -3.80 -12.40
CA GLY A 408 3.90 -2.82 -11.78
C GLY A 408 4.90 -2.23 -12.76
N THR A 409 5.31 -1.00 -12.49
CA THR A 409 6.37 -0.31 -13.23
C THR A 409 7.39 0.27 -12.26
N LEU A 410 8.66 0.35 -12.70
CA LEU A 410 9.75 0.80 -11.86
C LEU A 410 9.50 2.24 -11.38
N PRO A 411 9.49 2.50 -10.06
CA PRO A 411 9.30 3.85 -9.52
C PRO A 411 10.58 4.71 -9.60
N VAL A 412 11.70 4.10 -9.98
CA VAL A 412 13.03 4.72 -10.08
C VAL A 412 13.71 4.34 -11.41
N ASN A 413 14.73 5.10 -11.81
CA ASN A 413 15.65 4.65 -12.84
C ASN A 413 16.60 3.59 -12.25
N ILE A 414 17.02 2.64 -13.07
CA ILE A 414 18.07 1.66 -12.76
C ILE A 414 19.34 2.07 -13.53
N PRO A 415 20.23 2.86 -12.91
CA PRO A 415 21.53 3.17 -13.50
C PRO A 415 22.40 1.90 -13.55
N VAL A 416 23.20 1.79 -14.61
CA VAL A 416 24.16 0.70 -14.78
C VAL A 416 25.19 0.78 -13.66
N TYR A 417 25.35 -0.31 -12.92
CA TYR A 417 26.40 -0.43 -11.91
C TYR A 417 27.68 -0.98 -12.54
N ASP A 418 28.76 -0.22 -12.46
CA ASP A 418 30.10 -0.65 -12.86
C ASP A 418 30.73 -1.47 -11.71
N LYS A 419 30.89 -2.78 -11.92
CA LYS A 419 31.48 -3.70 -10.93
C LYS A 419 32.95 -3.40 -10.63
N ILE A 420 33.70 -2.87 -11.60
CA ILE A 420 35.13 -2.58 -11.45
C ILE A 420 35.31 -1.27 -10.70
N ALA A 421 34.62 -0.22 -11.15
CA ALA A 421 34.67 1.10 -10.52
C ALA A 421 33.88 1.17 -9.21
N LYS A 422 33.01 0.17 -8.94
CA LYS A 422 32.15 0.05 -7.76
C LYS A 422 31.22 1.25 -7.56
N LEU A 423 30.68 1.75 -8.67
CA LEU A 423 29.83 2.94 -8.71
C LEU A 423 28.75 2.81 -9.78
N TYR A 424 27.66 3.55 -9.58
CA TYR A 424 26.65 3.71 -10.62
C TYR A 424 27.14 4.70 -11.68
N THR A 425 26.85 4.38 -12.93
CA THR A 425 27.10 5.25 -14.09
C THR A 425 25.85 6.05 -14.43
N ASP A 426 25.99 7.08 -15.26
CA ASP A 426 24.86 7.86 -15.79
C ASP A 426 24.04 7.09 -16.85
N THR A 427 24.52 5.93 -17.28
CA THR A 427 23.80 5.09 -18.26
C THR A 427 22.64 4.39 -17.58
N ILE A 428 21.41 4.61 -18.05
CA ILE A 428 20.21 3.98 -17.49
C ILE A 428 19.88 2.69 -18.24
N LYS A 429 19.90 1.53 -17.54
CA LYS A 429 19.50 0.24 -18.11
C LYS A 429 17.98 0.08 -18.20
N TYR A 430 17.29 0.41 -17.11
CA TYR A 430 15.82 0.44 -17.07
C TYR A 430 15.34 1.80 -16.60
N LYS A 431 14.50 2.46 -17.40
CA LYS A 431 13.95 3.77 -17.06
C LYS A 431 12.80 3.63 -16.06
N ARG A 432 12.60 4.66 -15.23
CA ARG A 432 11.38 4.81 -14.44
C ARG A 432 10.16 4.67 -15.35
N GLY A 433 9.16 3.90 -14.91
CA GLY A 433 7.96 3.58 -15.67
C GLY A 433 8.09 2.32 -16.54
N TYR A 434 9.27 1.69 -16.61
CA TYR A 434 9.44 0.40 -17.30
C TYR A 434 8.90 -0.76 -16.46
N GLY A 435 8.18 -1.68 -17.10
CA GLY A 435 7.67 -2.93 -16.53
C GLY A 435 7.00 -3.77 -17.62
N ILE A 436 7.19 -5.08 -17.56
CA ILE A 436 6.55 -6.07 -18.45
C ILE A 436 5.23 -6.48 -17.83
N THR A 437 4.17 -6.50 -18.63
CA THR A 437 2.81 -6.81 -18.18
C THR A 437 2.30 -8.13 -18.73
N TYR A 438 1.53 -8.87 -17.94
CA TYR A 438 0.78 -10.05 -18.39
C TYR A 438 -0.47 -10.25 -17.50
N GLN A 439 -1.46 -10.96 -18.03
CA GLN A 439 -2.69 -11.27 -17.30
C GLN A 439 -2.50 -12.44 -16.33
N SER A 440 -3.40 -12.54 -15.33
CA SER A 440 -3.48 -13.71 -14.46
C SER A 440 -3.82 -14.97 -15.27
N LEU A 441 -3.36 -16.13 -14.78
CA LEU A 441 -3.77 -17.44 -15.30
C LEU A 441 -5.19 -17.84 -14.88
N LEU A 442 -5.78 -17.15 -13.89
CA LEU A 442 -7.16 -17.35 -13.47
C LEU A 442 -8.09 -16.72 -14.49
N ASN A 443 -8.88 -17.55 -15.18
CA ASN A 443 -9.72 -17.12 -16.30
C ASN A 443 -11.08 -16.67 -15.79
N LYS A 444 -11.42 -15.40 -16.05
CA LYS A 444 -12.72 -14.79 -15.71
C LYS A 444 -13.55 -14.41 -16.94
N ASP A 445 -13.09 -14.69 -18.16
CA ASP A 445 -13.72 -14.22 -19.40
C ASP A 445 -15.16 -14.72 -19.51
N THR A 446 -15.36 -16.03 -19.31
CA THR A 446 -16.69 -16.64 -19.30
C THR A 446 -17.62 -16.02 -18.25
N LEU A 447 -17.09 -15.72 -17.06
CA LEU A 447 -17.88 -15.09 -16.00
C LEU A 447 -18.29 -13.67 -16.39
N ASN A 448 -17.36 -12.88 -16.94
CA ASN A 448 -17.61 -11.52 -17.40
C ASN A 448 -18.61 -11.46 -18.56
N ASP A 449 -18.52 -12.41 -19.49
CA ASP A 449 -19.48 -12.55 -20.59
C ASP A 449 -20.89 -12.87 -20.07
N LEU A 450 -21.01 -13.76 -19.08
CA LEU A 450 -22.29 -14.09 -18.46
C LEU A 450 -22.88 -12.92 -17.67
N ILE A 451 -22.03 -12.17 -16.93
CA ILE A 451 -22.45 -10.94 -16.25
C ILE A 451 -23.02 -9.95 -17.26
N SER A 452 -22.30 -9.70 -18.35
CA SER A 452 -22.74 -8.78 -19.41
C SER A 452 -24.07 -9.21 -20.03
N LYS A 453 -24.26 -10.52 -20.27
CA LYS A 453 -25.53 -11.07 -20.76
C LYS A 453 -26.65 -10.87 -19.74
N ALA A 454 -26.42 -11.19 -18.47
CA ALA A 454 -27.41 -11.04 -17.40
C ALA A 454 -27.84 -9.57 -17.22
N GLU A 455 -26.91 -8.62 -17.30
CA GLU A 455 -27.18 -7.18 -17.23
C GLU A 455 -28.00 -6.66 -18.42
N SER A 456 -27.91 -7.32 -19.57
CA SER A 456 -28.66 -6.94 -20.78
C SER A 456 -30.12 -7.38 -20.79
N LEU A 457 -30.55 -8.21 -19.81
CA LEU A 457 -31.91 -8.75 -19.76
C LEU A 457 -32.93 -7.70 -19.30
N ASP A 458 -34.11 -7.72 -19.93
CA ASP A 458 -35.21 -6.83 -19.56
C ASP A 458 -36.06 -7.43 -18.43
N SER A 459 -35.93 -6.87 -17.23
CA SER A 459 -36.70 -7.22 -16.04
C SER A 459 -38.22 -7.31 -16.26
N LYS A 460 -38.79 -6.54 -17.21
CA LYS A 460 -40.23 -6.51 -17.45
C LYS A 460 -40.78 -7.83 -17.99
N LYS A 461 -39.94 -8.61 -18.68
CA LYS A 461 -40.32 -9.88 -19.32
C LYS A 461 -40.45 -11.05 -18.35
N TYR A 462 -39.92 -10.95 -17.13
CA TYR A 462 -39.80 -12.08 -16.22
C TYR A 462 -40.58 -11.88 -14.92
N THR A 463 -40.97 -12.97 -14.26
CA THR A 463 -41.63 -12.92 -12.94
C THR A 463 -40.70 -12.31 -11.90
N GLU A 464 -41.28 -11.60 -10.93
CA GLU A 464 -40.54 -10.92 -9.87
C GLU A 464 -39.68 -11.91 -9.04
N GLU A 465 -40.22 -13.09 -8.76
CA GLU A 465 -39.50 -14.13 -8.00
C GLU A 465 -38.24 -14.60 -8.74
N SER A 466 -38.36 -14.96 -10.03
CA SER A 466 -37.22 -15.42 -10.82
C SER A 466 -36.19 -14.30 -11.03
N TRP A 467 -36.65 -13.06 -11.19
CA TRP A 467 -35.78 -11.91 -11.39
C TRP A 467 -34.98 -11.57 -10.13
N ASN A 468 -35.61 -11.59 -8.95
CA ASN A 468 -34.93 -11.31 -7.68
C ASN A 468 -33.83 -12.34 -7.37
N LYS A 469 -34.04 -13.62 -7.72
CA LYS A 469 -33.00 -14.65 -7.64
C LYS A 469 -31.82 -14.31 -8.54
N LEU A 470 -32.05 -13.97 -9.81
CA LEU A 470 -30.98 -13.54 -10.73
C LEU A 470 -30.20 -12.33 -10.20
N VAL A 471 -30.89 -11.29 -9.72
CA VAL A 471 -30.25 -10.08 -9.18
C VAL A 471 -29.29 -10.43 -8.03
N SER A 472 -29.73 -11.30 -7.12
CA SER A 472 -28.89 -11.72 -5.98
C SER A 472 -27.63 -12.49 -6.41
N VAL A 473 -27.76 -13.40 -7.38
CA VAL A 473 -26.63 -14.19 -7.89
C VAL A 473 -25.70 -13.33 -8.75
N LEU A 474 -26.25 -12.42 -9.56
CA LEU A 474 -25.48 -11.47 -10.36
C LEU A 474 -24.61 -10.56 -9.49
N ALA A 475 -25.09 -10.14 -8.32
CA ALA A 475 -24.29 -9.37 -7.37
C ALA A 475 -23.05 -10.17 -6.88
N VAL A 476 -23.24 -11.45 -6.52
CA VAL A 476 -22.14 -12.35 -6.11
C VAL A 476 -21.17 -12.60 -7.27
N ALA A 477 -21.69 -12.84 -8.48
CA ALA A 477 -20.86 -13.04 -9.67
C ALA A 477 -19.97 -11.82 -9.96
N LYS A 478 -20.53 -10.60 -9.85
CA LYS A 478 -19.77 -9.35 -9.99
C LYS A 478 -18.70 -9.19 -8.91
N GLU A 479 -19.00 -9.57 -7.66
CA GLU A 479 -18.02 -9.55 -6.58
C GLU A 479 -16.83 -10.48 -6.90
N VAL A 480 -17.11 -11.72 -7.35
CA VAL A 480 -16.08 -12.67 -7.77
C VAL A 480 -15.27 -12.16 -8.98
N ALA A 481 -15.94 -11.58 -9.98
CA ALA A 481 -15.29 -11.00 -11.15
C ALA A 481 -14.33 -9.85 -10.79
N ASN A 482 -14.75 -8.98 -9.86
CA ASN A 482 -13.98 -7.82 -9.43
C ASN A 482 -12.86 -8.14 -8.43
N THR A 483 -12.95 -9.27 -7.71
CA THR A 483 -11.97 -9.65 -6.70
C THR A 483 -10.75 -10.33 -7.34
N ASN A 484 -9.54 -9.81 -7.15
CA ASN A 484 -8.33 -10.43 -7.71
C ASN A 484 -7.83 -11.61 -6.85
N GLY A 485 -7.16 -12.59 -7.49
CA GLY A 485 -6.62 -13.75 -6.78
C GLY A 485 -7.67 -14.70 -6.16
N VAL A 486 -8.90 -14.70 -6.69
CA VAL A 486 -9.94 -15.69 -6.37
C VAL A 486 -9.63 -17.02 -7.04
N SER A 487 -9.82 -18.15 -6.34
CA SER A 487 -9.54 -19.46 -6.92
C SER A 487 -10.39 -19.77 -8.16
N GLN A 488 -9.85 -20.55 -9.09
CA GLN A 488 -10.58 -20.95 -10.30
C GLN A 488 -11.89 -21.66 -9.94
N LYS A 489 -11.87 -22.49 -8.89
CA LYS A 489 -13.07 -23.15 -8.36
C LYS A 489 -14.20 -22.16 -8.02
N LYS A 490 -13.88 -21.06 -7.34
CA LYS A 490 -14.88 -20.03 -6.99
C LYS A 490 -15.40 -19.29 -8.22
N ILE A 491 -14.55 -19.09 -9.22
CA ILE A 491 -14.95 -18.52 -10.51
C ILE A 491 -15.93 -19.47 -11.21
N ASP A 492 -15.60 -20.76 -11.27
CA ASP A 492 -16.44 -21.79 -11.89
C ASP A 492 -17.80 -21.95 -11.15
N GLU A 493 -17.79 -21.91 -9.81
CA GLU A 493 -19.01 -21.90 -8.99
C GLU A 493 -19.90 -20.68 -9.27
N ALA A 494 -19.30 -19.50 -9.46
CA ALA A 494 -20.03 -18.28 -9.82
C ALA A 494 -20.61 -18.36 -11.24
N ILE A 495 -19.86 -18.90 -12.21
CA ILE A 495 -20.33 -19.17 -13.57
C ILE A 495 -21.54 -20.10 -13.53
N ALA A 496 -21.42 -21.25 -12.86
CA ALA A 496 -22.49 -22.25 -12.78
C ALA A 496 -23.73 -21.70 -12.09
N SER A 497 -23.56 -20.93 -11.02
CA SER A 497 -24.67 -20.31 -10.28
C SER A 497 -25.38 -19.25 -11.13
N LEU A 498 -24.63 -18.37 -11.80
CA LEU A 498 -25.20 -17.32 -12.64
C LEU A 498 -25.94 -17.91 -13.85
N GLN A 499 -25.34 -18.89 -14.53
CA GLN A 499 -25.98 -19.60 -15.64
C GLN A 499 -27.28 -20.27 -15.18
N SER A 500 -27.26 -20.99 -14.06
CA SER A 500 -28.46 -21.65 -13.51
C SER A 500 -29.57 -20.65 -13.17
N ALA A 501 -29.21 -19.47 -12.65
CA ALA A 501 -30.18 -18.42 -12.33
C ALA A 501 -30.78 -17.78 -13.60
N MET A 502 -29.99 -17.62 -14.66
CA MET A 502 -30.47 -17.15 -15.96
C MET A 502 -31.40 -18.18 -16.62
N ASP A 503 -31.07 -19.47 -16.55
CA ASP A 503 -31.88 -20.55 -17.12
C ASP A 503 -33.20 -20.76 -16.35
N ALA A 504 -33.23 -20.39 -15.07
CA ALA A 504 -34.42 -20.47 -14.21
C ALA A 504 -35.35 -19.24 -14.32
N LEU A 505 -35.09 -18.31 -15.23
CA LEU A 505 -35.97 -17.17 -15.49
C LEU A 505 -37.33 -17.64 -16.02
N VAL A 506 -38.40 -17.15 -15.42
CA VAL A 506 -39.77 -17.46 -15.84
C VAL A 506 -40.37 -16.24 -16.51
N GLU A 507 -40.76 -16.35 -17.78
CA GLU A 507 -41.43 -15.26 -18.48
C GLU A 507 -42.81 -14.96 -17.87
N LYS A 508 -43.20 -13.69 -17.82
CA LYS A 508 -44.58 -13.32 -17.45
C LYS A 508 -45.53 -13.87 -18.52
N PRO A 509 -46.71 -14.38 -18.14
CA PRO A 509 -47.70 -14.79 -19.12
C PRO A 509 -48.02 -13.60 -20.04
N VAL A 510 -47.94 -13.85 -21.36
CA VAL A 510 -48.37 -12.89 -22.37
C VAL A 510 -49.85 -12.60 -22.11
N GLU A 511 -50.21 -11.36 -21.81
CA GLU A 511 -51.62 -10.94 -21.86
C GLU A 511 -52.08 -11.11 -23.32
N THR A 512 -52.72 -12.24 -23.61
CA THR A 512 -53.55 -12.36 -24.80
C THR A 512 -54.71 -11.40 -24.60
N LYS A 513 -54.70 -10.29 -25.35
CA LYS A 513 -55.90 -9.47 -25.54
C LYS A 513 -57.06 -10.41 -25.93
N PRO A 514 -58.24 -10.30 -25.30
CA PRO A 514 -59.40 -11.03 -25.77
C PRO A 514 -59.68 -10.67 -27.23
N GLU A 515 -59.95 -11.68 -28.07
CA GLU A 515 -60.49 -11.47 -29.41
C GLU A 515 -61.74 -10.59 -29.33
N GLU A 516 -61.73 -9.48 -30.09
CA GLU A 516 -62.93 -8.68 -30.32
C GLU A 516 -64.03 -9.56 -30.95
N PRO A 517 -65.29 -9.49 -30.48
CA PRO A 517 -66.37 -10.28 -31.03
C PRO A 517 -66.69 -9.84 -32.46
N LYS A 518 -66.92 -10.84 -33.33
CA LYS A 518 -67.40 -10.68 -34.71
C LYS A 518 -68.61 -9.72 -34.76
N LYS A 519 -68.50 -8.69 -35.60
CA LYS A 519 -69.65 -7.90 -36.07
C LYS A 519 -70.51 -8.77 -36.98
N ASP A 520 -71.78 -8.90 -36.63
CA ASP A 520 -72.84 -9.26 -37.56
C ASP A 520 -73.74 -8.03 -37.76
N ASP A 521 -74.17 -7.86 -39.01
CA ASP A 521 -74.85 -6.70 -39.54
C ASP A 521 -76.30 -6.59 -39.04
N THR A 522 -76.72 -5.42 -38.54
CA THR A 522 -78.02 -4.82 -38.94
C THR A 522 -78.19 -3.34 -38.54
N LYS A 523 -78.26 -2.51 -39.59
CA LYS A 523 -79.10 -1.32 -39.84
C LYS A 523 -79.35 -0.22 -38.78
N LYS A 524 -79.01 1.00 -39.24
CA LYS A 524 -79.68 2.33 -39.13
C LYS A 524 -79.76 2.92 -37.71
N GLU A 525 -79.49 4.21 -37.48
CA GLU A 525 -79.96 5.39 -38.21
C GLU A 525 -79.14 6.63 -37.80
N ASP A 526 -79.09 7.61 -38.71
CA ASP A 526 -78.80 9.05 -38.58
C ASP A 526 -78.38 9.62 -37.20
N THR A 527 -77.32 10.44 -37.12
CA THR A 527 -77.31 11.87 -37.50
C THR A 527 -75.96 12.53 -37.12
N LYS A 528 -75.38 13.29 -38.07
CA LYS A 528 -74.62 14.56 -37.94
C LYS A 528 -74.20 15.03 -36.53
N LYS A 529 -72.92 15.36 -36.30
CA LYS A 529 -72.29 16.68 -36.61
C LYS A 529 -70.86 16.82 -36.05
N GLU A 530 -70.03 17.46 -36.89
CA GLU A 530 -68.94 18.44 -36.62
C GLU A 530 -67.94 18.20 -35.48
N ASN A 531 -66.69 17.85 -35.79
CA ASN A 531 -65.57 18.77 -36.10
C ASN A 531 -65.34 19.89 -35.08
N THR A 532 -64.21 19.85 -34.35
CA THR A 532 -63.08 20.74 -34.68
C THR A 532 -61.80 20.36 -33.94
N LYS A 533 -60.73 20.16 -34.73
CA LYS A 533 -59.33 20.35 -34.35
C LYS A 533 -59.10 21.80 -33.89
N LYS A 534 -58.13 21.99 -32.99
CA LYS A 534 -57.11 23.02 -33.23
C LYS A 534 -55.77 22.70 -32.53
N GLU A 535 -54.74 22.78 -33.36
CA GLU A 535 -53.31 22.63 -33.10
C GLU A 535 -52.68 23.89 -32.50
N ASN A 536 -51.48 23.66 -31.93
CA ASN A 536 -50.29 24.53 -31.86
C ASN A 536 -50.39 25.78 -30.95
N THR A 537 -49.33 26.16 -30.22
CA THR A 537 -47.98 26.42 -30.73
C THR A 537 -46.96 26.57 -29.58
N LYS A 538 -45.70 26.22 -29.87
CA LYS A 538 -44.47 26.46 -29.09
C LYS A 538 -44.24 27.93 -28.69
N LYS A 539 -43.51 28.14 -27.59
CA LYS A 539 -42.41 29.13 -27.50
C LYS A 539 -41.38 28.73 -26.43
N GLU A 540 -40.11 28.84 -26.81
CA GLU A 540 -38.92 28.70 -25.99
C GLU A 540 -38.74 29.91 -25.07
N ASP A 541 -38.14 29.71 -23.89
CA ASP A 541 -37.22 30.69 -23.31
C ASP A 541 -36.23 30.01 -22.35
N THR A 542 -34.98 30.44 -22.45
CA THR A 542 -33.78 29.92 -21.79
C THR A 542 -33.49 30.71 -20.50
N LYS A 543 -33.16 30.03 -19.39
CA LYS A 543 -32.21 30.56 -18.37
C LYS A 543 -31.81 29.55 -17.29
N LYS A 544 -30.50 29.28 -17.27
CA LYS A 544 -29.59 29.05 -16.12
C LYS A 544 -30.06 28.14 -14.97
N ASP A 545 -29.58 26.90 -15.00
CA ASP A 545 -29.57 26.00 -13.85
C ASP A 545 -28.43 26.34 -12.87
N ASN A 546 -28.80 26.54 -11.61
CA ASN A 546 -27.93 26.45 -10.45
C ASN A 546 -27.90 24.99 -9.98
N VAL A 547 -26.72 24.39 -9.94
CA VAL A 547 -26.50 23.06 -9.36
C VAL A 547 -26.63 23.16 -7.83
N LYS A 548 -27.67 22.52 -7.27
CA LYS A 548 -27.73 22.15 -5.85
C LYS A 548 -27.29 20.69 -5.72
N THR A 549 -26.25 20.47 -4.94
CA THR A 549 -25.86 19.16 -4.41
C THR A 549 -26.68 18.86 -3.15
N GLY A 550 -27.23 17.65 -3.08
CA GLY A 550 -27.87 17.12 -1.89
C GLY A 550 -29.02 16.19 -2.25
N ASP A 551 -28.77 14.88 -2.14
CA ASP A 551 -29.73 14.02 -1.48
C ASP A 551 -29.04 12.81 -0.86
N SER A 552 -29.39 12.60 0.40
CA SER A 552 -29.04 11.51 1.30
C SER A 552 -29.81 10.24 0.94
N THR A 553 -29.09 9.13 0.68
CA THR A 553 -29.72 7.81 0.56
C THR A 553 -29.53 7.02 1.85
N ALA A 554 -30.65 6.63 2.45
CA ALA A 554 -30.76 5.93 3.72
C ALA A 554 -30.11 4.53 3.71
N ILE A 555 -29.27 4.27 4.71
CA ILE A 555 -28.69 2.97 5.02
C ILE A 555 -29.77 2.11 5.70
N LEU A 556 -30.62 1.43 4.93
CA LEU A 556 -31.52 0.41 5.48
C LEU A 556 -31.93 -0.63 4.42
N PRO A 557 -30.98 -1.48 3.97
CA PRO A 557 -31.29 -2.91 3.92
C PRO A 557 -30.13 -3.85 4.29
N LEU A 558 -28.99 -3.37 4.78
CA LEU A 558 -27.81 -4.21 5.09
C LEU A 558 -27.89 -4.97 6.43
N VAL A 559 -28.77 -4.57 7.34
CA VAL A 559 -28.85 -5.15 8.69
C VAL A 559 -29.61 -6.49 8.71
N THR A 560 -30.48 -6.75 7.74
CA THR A 560 -31.26 -8.00 7.67
C THR A 560 -30.48 -9.20 7.12
N LEU A 561 -29.42 -8.99 6.32
CA LEU A 561 -28.62 -10.09 5.78
C LEU A 561 -27.60 -10.68 6.77
N MET A 562 -27.06 -9.88 7.70
CA MET A 562 -26.16 -10.40 8.75
C MET A 562 -26.89 -11.27 9.79
N GLY A 563 -28.19 -11.02 10.01
CA GLY A 563 -28.98 -11.81 10.96
C GLY A 563 -29.19 -13.27 10.55
N LEU A 564 -29.30 -13.56 9.25
CA LEU A 564 -29.57 -14.91 8.74
C LEU A 564 -28.32 -15.81 8.73
N ALA A 565 -27.12 -15.24 8.55
CA ALA A 565 -25.86 -15.99 8.61
C ALA A 565 -25.52 -16.49 10.03
N CYS A 566 -25.86 -15.70 11.06
CA CYS A 566 -25.63 -16.09 12.46
C CYS A 566 -26.56 -17.24 12.92
N VAL A 567 -27.79 -17.32 12.41
CA VAL A 567 -28.74 -18.39 12.77
C VAL A 567 -28.32 -19.72 12.12
N ALA A 568 -27.80 -19.71 10.89
CA ALA A 568 -27.28 -20.92 10.25
C ALA A 568 -26.06 -21.53 10.99
N PHE A 569 -25.20 -20.70 11.57
CA PHE A 569 -24.02 -21.15 12.30
C PHE A 569 -24.36 -21.80 13.66
N ILE A 570 -25.43 -21.35 14.32
CA ILE A 570 -25.89 -21.92 15.60
C ILE A 570 -26.54 -23.30 15.38
N PHE A 571 -27.24 -23.52 14.27
CA PHE A 571 -27.84 -24.82 13.97
C PHE A 571 -26.82 -25.89 13.54
N LEU A 572 -25.71 -25.49 12.87
CA LEU A 572 -24.65 -26.42 12.48
C LEU A 572 -23.80 -26.91 13.67
N LYS A 573 -23.69 -26.12 14.75
CA LYS A 573 -22.95 -26.52 15.96
C LYS A 573 -23.72 -27.51 16.87
N LYS A 574 -25.06 -27.52 16.82
CA LYS A 574 -25.90 -28.42 17.61
C LYS A 574 -26.05 -29.84 17.03
N LYS A 575 -25.55 -30.10 15.81
CA LYS A 575 -25.60 -31.43 15.16
C LYS A 575 -24.32 -32.27 15.33
N ARG A 576 -23.32 -31.76 16.07
CA ARG A 576 -22.04 -32.44 16.37
C ARG A 576 -21.72 -32.54 17.87
N ALA A 577 -22.73 -32.49 18.73
CA ALA A 577 -22.62 -32.79 20.15
C ALA A 577 -23.37 -34.08 20.47
#